data_AF-A0A1J5SVE7-F1
#
_entry.id   AF-A0A1J5SVE7-F1
#
_cell.length_a   1.000
_cell.length_b   1.000
_cell.length_c   1.000
_cell.angle_alpha   90.00
_cell.angle_beta   90.00
_cell.angle_gamma   90.00
#
_symmetry.space_group_name_H-M   'P 1'
#
loop_
_entity.id
_entity.type
_entity.pdbx_description
1 polymer ?
#
loop_
_entity_poly.entity_id
_entity_poly.type
_entity_poly.pdbx_seq_one_letter_code
_entity_poly.pdbx_strand_id
1 'polypeptide(L)' 'MSIARARRLRQEMTEAERRLWSVLRGRQLGGWKFRRQHPLGPYVLDFACFERHVAV' A
#
# COMPACT_ATOMS: atom_id res chain seq x y z
N MET A 1 -9.86 -8.88 -11.93
CA MET A 1 -9.06 -9.18 -10.73
C MET A 1 -10.03 -9.56 -9.61
N SER A 2 -10.00 -10.80 -9.12
CA SER A 2 -11.06 -11.35 -8.25
C SER A 2 -10.95 -10.86 -6.81
N ILE A 3 -12.09 -10.54 -6.19
CA ILE A 3 -12.23 -10.05 -4.80
C ILE A 3 -11.55 -11.01 -3.79
N ALA A 4 -11.45 -12.29 -4.12
CA ALA A 4 -10.78 -13.31 -3.31
C ALA A 4 -9.27 -13.05 -3.12
N ARG A 5 -8.55 -12.58 -4.15
CA ARG A 5 -7.11 -12.32 -4.07
C ARG A 5 -6.79 -11.09 -3.19
N ALA A 6 -7.65 -10.06 -3.27
CA ALA A 6 -7.56 -8.87 -2.43
C ALA A 6 -7.86 -9.13 -0.94
N ARG A 7 -8.64 -10.17 -0.62
CA ARG A 7 -8.89 -10.60 0.77
C ARG A 7 -7.71 -11.38 1.35
N ARG A 8 -7.10 -12.25 0.55
CA ARG A 8 -5.92 -13.04 0.95
C ARG A 8 -4.70 -12.16 1.20
N LEU A 9 -4.42 -11.19 0.33
CA LEU A 9 -3.36 -10.20 0.51
C LEU A 9 -3.56 -9.29 1.74
N ARG A 10 -4.82 -9.06 2.18
CA ARG A 10 -5.07 -8.35 3.45
C ARG A 10 -4.74 -9.18 4.69
N GLN A 11 -4.84 -10.51 4.59
CA GLN A 11 -4.45 -11.45 5.67
C GLN A 11 -2.96 -11.77 5.65
N GLU A 12 -2.34 -11.80 4.46
CA GLU A 12 -0.90 -11.98 4.27
C GLU A 12 -0.08 -10.71 4.48
N MET A 13 -0.72 -9.62 4.91
CA MET A 13 -0.01 -8.37 5.17
C MET A 13 1.00 -8.61 6.28
N THR A 14 2.28 -8.61 5.90
CA THR A 14 3.36 -9.00 6.81
C THR A 14 3.43 -8.03 7.97
N GLU A 15 4.01 -8.46 9.10
CA GLU A 15 4.19 -7.57 10.24
C GLU A 15 5.03 -6.33 9.86
N ALA A 16 5.97 -6.52 8.93
CA ALA A 16 6.78 -5.46 8.34
C ALA A 16 5.91 -4.43 7.60
N GLU A 17 4.97 -4.86 6.74
CA GLU A 17 4.04 -3.96 6.05
C GLU A 17 3.09 -3.24 7.02
N ARG A 18 2.70 -3.89 8.13
CA ARG A 18 1.87 -3.24 9.17
C ARG A 18 2.63 -2.12 9.87
N ARG A 19 3.88 -2.37 10.22
CA ARG A 19 4.77 -1.35 10.78
C ARG A 19 5.04 -0.23 9.77
N LEU A 20 5.32 -0.59 8.52
CA LEU A 20 5.53 0.37 7.43
C LEU A 20 4.28 1.25 7.24
N TRP A 21 3.09 0.66 7.15
CA TRP A 21 1.84 1.41 7.04
C TRP A 21 1.60 2.33 8.23
N SER A 22 1.97 1.93 9.45
CA SER A 22 1.87 2.79 10.63
C SER A 22 2.69 4.07 10.50
N VAL A 23 3.84 4.00 9.82
CA VAL A 23 4.72 5.16 9.57
C VAL A 23 4.31 5.94 8.31
N LEU A 24 3.75 5.28 7.30
CA LEU A 24 3.32 5.91 6.05
C LEU A 24 1.95 6.59 6.16
N ARG A 25 1.07 6.10 7.04
CA ARG A 25 -0.30 6.63 7.19
C ARG A 25 -0.28 8.05 7.75
N GLY A 26 -1.31 8.83 7.41
CA GLY A 26 -1.53 10.13 8.03
C GLY A 26 -0.51 11.20 7.64
N ARG A 27 0.17 11.07 6.49
CA ARG A 27 1.19 12.01 6.02
C ARG A 27 2.40 12.13 6.95
N GLN A 28 2.63 11.14 7.81
CA GLN A 28 3.74 11.16 8.77
C GLN A 28 5.11 11.07 8.09
N LEU A 29 5.19 10.45 6.91
CA LEU A 29 6.41 10.42 6.11
C LEU A 29 6.47 11.64 5.18
N GLY A 30 7.20 12.68 5.61
CA GLY A 30 7.51 13.85 4.79
C GLY A 30 6.32 14.73 4.38
N GLY A 31 5.12 14.50 4.94
CA GLY A 31 3.89 15.19 4.56
C GLY A 31 3.11 14.54 3.41
N TRP A 32 3.57 13.40 2.89
CA TRP A 32 3.09 12.88 1.61
C TRP A 32 1.98 11.86 1.79
N LYS A 33 1.01 11.84 0.87
CA LYS A 33 -0.13 10.93 0.94
C LYS A 33 0.18 9.58 0.32
N PHE A 34 0.42 8.58 1.16
CA PHE A 34 0.49 7.17 0.74
C PHE A 34 -0.91 6.55 0.64
N ARG A 35 -1.14 5.73 -0.39
CA ARG A 35 -2.32 4.87 -0.55
C ARG A 35 -1.89 3.41 -0.48
N ARG A 36 -2.71 2.59 0.15
CA ARG A 36 -2.49 1.14 0.25
C ARG A 36 -3.32 0.39 -0.79
N GLN A 37 -2.81 -0.73 -1.31
CA GLN A 37 -3.50 -1.65 -2.24
C GLN A 37 -4.04 -0.94 -3.48
N HIS A 38 -3.18 -0.20 -4.18
CA HIS A 38 -3.57 0.50 -5.39
C HIS A 38 -3.42 -0.40 -6.62
N PRO A 39 -4.50 -0.67 -7.38
CA PRO A 39 -4.38 -1.40 -8.65
C PRO A 39 -3.70 -0.51 -9.70
N LEU A 40 -2.57 -0.96 -10.23
CA LEU A 40 -1.85 -0.34 -11.34
C LEU A 40 -1.81 -1.31 -12.53
N GLY A 41 -2.81 -1.23 -13.40
CA GLY A 41 -2.95 -2.11 -14.56
C GLY A 41 -3.04 -3.59 -14.13
N PRO A 42 -2.13 -4.47 -14.59
CA PRO A 42 -2.12 -5.88 -14.18
C PRO A 42 -1.51 -6.12 -12.79
N TYR A 43 -0.91 -5.10 -12.17
CA TYR A 43 -0.26 -5.19 -10.86
C TYR A 43 -1.11 -4.54 -9.76
N VAL A 44 -0.87 -4.95 -8.52
CA VAL A 44 -1.42 -4.27 -7.33
C VAL A 44 -0.22 -3.82 -6.52
N LEU A 45 -0.14 -2.51 -6.29
CA LEU A 45 0.88 -1.90 -5.44
C LEU A 45 0.41 -1.97 -3.99
N ASP A 46 1.24 -2.51 -3.10
CA ASP A 46 0.91 -2.59 -1.68
C ASP A 46 0.91 -1.21 -1.04
N PHE A 47 1.93 -0.36 -1.31
CA PHE A 47 1.94 1.06 -0.98
C PHE A 47 2.35 1.91 -2.17
N ALA A 48 1.57 2.96 -2.46
CA ALA A 48 1.85 3.90 -3.55
C ALA A 48 1.78 5.34 -3.06
N CYS A 49 2.83 6.12 -3.35
CA CYS A 49 2.86 7.56 -3.21
C CYS A 49 2.79 8.21 -4.60
N PHE A 50 1.61 8.76 -4.94
CA PHE A 50 1.40 9.43 -6.22
C PHE A 50 2.12 10.76 -6.33
N GLU A 51 2.32 11.46 -5.20
CA GLU A 51 2.98 12.77 -5.20
C GLU A 51 4.41 12.69 -5.74
N ARG A 52 5.07 11.54 -5.54
CA ARG A 52 6.46 11.33 -5.97
C ARG A 52 6.67 10.11 -6.86
N HIS A 53 5.59 9.50 -7.34
CA HIS A 53 5.62 8.31 -8.20
C HIS A 53 6.49 7.17 -7.62
N VAL A 54 6.42 6.96 -6.30
CA VAL A 54 7.13 5.87 -5.62
C VAL A 54 6.15 4.81 -5.19
N ALA A 55 6.49 3.54 -5.40
CA ALA A 55 5.74 2.41 -4.89
C ALA A 55 6.68 1.44 -4.16
N VAL A 56 6.18 0.83 -3.08
CA VAL A 56 6.84 -0.19 -2.27
C VAL A 56 5.89 -1.36 -2.09
#